data_AF-A0A835J9Y9-F1
#
_entry.id   AF-A0A835J9Y9-F1
#
_cell.length_a   1.000
_cell.length_b   1.000
_cell.length_c   1.000
_cell.angle_alpha   90.00
_cell.angle_beta   90.00
_cell.angle_gamma   90.00
#
_symmetry.space_group_name_H-M   'P 1'
#
loop_
_entity.id
_entity.type
_entity.pdbx_description
1 polymer ?
#
loop_
_entity_poly.entity_id
_entity_poly.type
_entity_poly.pdbx_seq_one_letter_code
_entity_poly.pdbx_strand_id
1 'polypeptide(L)'
;MNTSLNLSCSTTTTCGISSSSSSCFSCRPKSSSFRAVIRASNVEPSDKSVEIMRKFSEQYARKSGTYFCVDKGVTSVVIKGLADHKDSLGAPLCPCRHYDDKAAEAGQGFWNCPCVPMRERKECHCMLFLTPDNDFAGKDQTISFEEIREATANMGCS
;
A
#
# COMPACT_ATOMS: atom_id res chain seq x y z
N MET A 1 29.43 -26.39 42.16
CA MET A 1 30.01 -27.74 42.02
C MET A 1 28.95 -28.70 42.53
N ASN A 2 28.59 -29.73 41.75
CA ASN A 2 27.47 -30.67 41.90
C ASN A 2 26.08 -30.10 41.51
N THR A 3 25.19 -30.75 40.76
CA THR A 3 25.18 -32.08 40.10
C THR A 3 23.94 -32.19 39.18
N SER A 4 24.07 -33.03 38.16
CA SER A 4 23.02 -33.86 37.53
C SER A 4 22.07 -33.27 36.48
N LEU A 5 22.44 -33.60 35.23
CA LEU A 5 21.57 -33.80 34.07
C LEU A 5 20.60 -34.98 34.29
N ASN A 6 19.43 -34.92 33.66
CA ASN A 6 18.90 -35.94 32.72
C ASN A 6 17.43 -35.62 32.37
N LEU A 7 17.11 -35.51 31.08
CA LEU A 7 15.91 -36.14 30.54
C LEU A 7 16.04 -36.42 29.03
N SER A 8 15.63 -37.64 28.72
CA SER A 8 15.83 -38.45 27.52
C SER A 8 14.99 -38.03 26.31
N CYS A 9 15.40 -38.38 25.09
CA CYS A 9 14.85 -39.53 24.34
C CYS A 9 15.42 -39.58 22.90
N SER A 10 15.60 -40.80 22.44
CA SER A 10 16.27 -41.31 21.24
C SER A 10 15.60 -40.95 19.91
N THR A 11 16.36 -40.96 18.81
CA THR A 11 16.36 -42.07 17.81
C THR A 11 17.30 -41.76 16.64
N THR A 12 18.28 -42.64 16.45
CA THR A 12 19.19 -42.77 15.31
C THR A 12 18.46 -43.38 14.12
N THR A 13 18.71 -42.94 12.89
CA THR A 13 18.86 -43.86 11.73
C THR A 13 19.67 -43.19 10.63
N THR A 14 20.85 -43.79 10.41
CA THR A 14 21.81 -43.62 9.31
C THR A 14 21.23 -44.09 7.98
N CYS A 15 21.54 -43.41 6.88
CA CYS A 15 21.52 -44.00 5.54
C CYS A 15 22.89 -43.79 4.87
N GLY A 16 23.55 -44.91 4.57
CA GLY A 16 24.85 -45.00 3.94
C GLY A 16 24.81 -45.03 2.40
N ILE A 17 26.02 -45.02 1.86
CA ILE A 17 26.49 -44.73 0.50
C ILE A 17 26.34 -45.94 -0.43
N SER A 18 26.11 -45.72 -1.74
CA SER A 18 26.80 -46.48 -2.79
C SER A 18 26.70 -45.83 -4.19
N SER A 19 27.87 -45.67 -4.79
CA SER A 19 28.21 -45.14 -6.11
C SER A 19 27.94 -46.14 -7.25
N SER A 20 27.71 -45.67 -8.49
CA SER A 20 28.48 -46.02 -9.72
C SER A 20 27.78 -45.61 -11.04
N SER A 21 28.46 -44.74 -11.80
CA SER A 21 28.77 -44.81 -13.25
C SER A 21 27.69 -44.64 -14.35
N SER A 22 27.76 -43.46 -14.99
CA SER A 22 27.93 -43.21 -16.44
C SER A 22 26.94 -43.75 -17.48
N SER A 23 26.17 -42.85 -18.10
CA SER A 23 26.37 -42.40 -19.50
C SER A 23 25.24 -41.48 -19.99
N CYS A 24 25.58 -40.70 -21.01
CA CYS A 24 25.06 -39.37 -21.31
C CYS A 24 23.97 -39.42 -22.38
N PHE A 25 22.81 -38.80 -22.16
CA PHE A 25 22.05 -38.18 -23.26
C PHE A 25 21.40 -36.88 -22.81
N SER A 26 21.76 -35.82 -23.53
CA SER A 26 21.50 -34.42 -23.29
C SER A 26 20.01 -34.05 -23.28
N CYS A 27 19.52 -33.50 -22.17
CA CYS A 27 18.36 -32.63 -22.18
C CYS A 27 18.79 -31.20 -21.85
N ARG A 28 18.88 -30.43 -22.92
CA ARG A 28 19.20 -29.01 -23.06
C ARG A 28 18.49 -28.15 -21.99
N PRO A 29 19.19 -27.33 -21.18
CA PRO A 29 18.51 -26.37 -20.33
C PRO A 29 17.96 -25.26 -21.23
N LYS A 30 16.64 -25.22 -21.39
CA LYS A 30 15.98 -24.07 -22.02
C LYS A 30 15.97 -22.97 -20.96
N SER A 31 17.10 -22.26 -20.86
CA SER A 31 17.17 -20.93 -20.26
C SER A 31 16.27 -20.03 -21.09
N SER A 32 14.98 -20.05 -20.76
CA SER A 32 14.09 -18.97 -21.11
C SER A 32 14.22 -17.96 -19.99
N SER A 33 15.14 -17.02 -20.21
CA SER A 33 15.08 -15.71 -19.58
C SER A 33 13.75 -15.06 -19.98
N PHE A 34 12.65 -15.49 -19.37
CA PHE A 34 11.46 -14.67 -19.25
C PHE A 34 11.81 -13.60 -18.21
N ARG A 35 12.53 -12.58 -18.67
CA ARG A 35 12.41 -11.24 -18.08
C ARG A 35 10.94 -10.87 -18.29
N ALA A 36 10.11 -11.23 -17.32
CA ALA A 36 8.82 -10.61 -17.12
C ALA A 36 9.12 -9.14 -16.85
N VAL A 37 9.07 -8.32 -17.90
CA VAL A 37 9.00 -6.88 -17.75
C VAL A 37 7.66 -6.65 -17.07
N ILE A 38 7.69 -6.51 -15.74
CA ILE A 38 6.56 -5.99 -14.97
C ILE A 38 6.35 -4.57 -15.49
N ARG A 39 5.49 -4.44 -16.50
CA ARG A 39 4.81 -3.18 -16.75
C ARG A 39 4.01 -2.94 -15.48
N ALA A 40 4.32 -1.87 -14.75
CA ALA A 40 3.44 -1.31 -13.75
C ALA A 40 2.12 -1.00 -14.48
N SER A 41 1.21 -1.95 -14.47
CA SER A 41 -0.13 -1.76 -15.01
C SER A 41 -0.74 -0.70 -14.12
N ASN A 42 -1.02 0.47 -14.71
CA ASN A 42 -1.90 1.48 -14.15
C ASN A 42 -3.30 0.87 -14.00
N VAL A 43 -3.44 -0.02 -13.02
CA VAL A 43 -4.73 -0.61 -12.65
C VAL A 43 -5.45 0.50 -11.92
N GLU A 44 -6.46 1.04 -12.57
CA GLU A 44 -7.40 1.95 -11.92
C GLU A 44 -7.99 1.26 -10.69
N PRO A 45 -8.16 1.98 -9.56
CA PRO A 45 -8.72 1.40 -8.37
C PRO A 45 -10.16 1.00 -8.63
N SER A 46 -10.65 0.01 -7.90
CA SER A 46 -12.06 -0.35 -7.99
C SER A 46 -12.95 0.81 -7.53
N ASP A 47 -14.06 1.05 -8.24
CA ASP A 47 -15.06 2.07 -7.85
C ASP A 47 -15.52 1.90 -6.39
N LYS A 48 -15.58 0.65 -5.93
CA LYS A 48 -15.90 0.31 -4.55
C LYS A 48 -14.88 0.88 -3.56
N SER A 49 -13.59 0.75 -3.84
CA SER A 49 -12.53 1.26 -2.96
C SER A 49 -12.44 2.78 -3.01
N VAL A 50 -12.67 3.38 -4.16
CA VAL A 50 -12.80 4.84 -4.29
C VAL A 50 -13.95 5.35 -3.42
N GLU A 51 -15.13 4.72 -3.50
CA GLU A 51 -16.29 5.13 -2.69
C GLU A 51 -16.05 4.93 -1.18
N ILE A 52 -15.38 3.85 -0.79
CA ILE A 52 -14.98 3.64 0.61
C ILE A 52 -14.05 4.76 1.08
N MET A 53 -13.03 5.09 0.29
CA MET A 53 -12.06 6.14 0.64
C MET A 53 -12.67 7.54 0.61
N ARG A 54 -13.64 7.79 -0.28
CA ARG A 54 -14.44 9.02 -0.30
C ARG A 54 -15.20 9.21 1.01
N LYS A 55 -16.03 8.23 1.40
CA LYS A 55 -16.80 8.27 2.66
C LYS A 55 -15.90 8.39 3.88
N PHE A 56 -14.79 7.66 3.89
CA PHE A 56 -13.78 7.78 4.95
C PHE A 56 -13.27 9.22 5.07
N SER A 57 -12.92 9.85 3.94
CA SER A 57 -12.37 11.20 3.91
C SER A 57 -13.39 12.23 4.42
N GLU A 58 -14.65 12.16 4.00
CA GLU A 58 -15.70 13.05 4.47
C GLU A 58 -15.97 12.90 5.98
N GLN A 59 -16.06 11.65 6.45
CA GLN A 59 -16.27 11.36 7.87
C GLN A 59 -15.09 11.84 8.71
N TYR A 60 -13.86 11.63 8.25
CA TYR A 60 -12.66 12.03 8.98
C TYR A 60 -12.48 13.55 8.99
N ALA A 61 -12.76 14.25 7.88
CA ALA A 61 -12.75 15.70 7.82
C ALA A 61 -13.71 16.32 8.84
N ARG A 62 -14.95 15.81 8.90
CA ARG A 62 -15.95 16.23 9.91
C ARG A 62 -15.49 15.94 11.34
N LYS A 63 -14.92 14.76 11.59
CA LYS A 63 -14.45 14.34 12.92
C LYS A 63 -13.26 15.16 13.42
N SER A 64 -12.33 15.50 12.53
CA SER A 64 -11.10 16.21 12.89
C SER A 64 -11.22 17.74 12.78
N GLY A 65 -12.32 18.24 12.22
CA GLY A 65 -12.55 19.67 12.00
C GLY A 65 -11.63 20.25 10.93
N THR A 66 -11.27 19.44 9.93
CA THR A 66 -10.46 19.86 8.78
C THR A 66 -11.32 19.97 7.53
N TYR A 67 -10.79 20.64 6.52
CA TYR A 67 -11.46 20.91 5.25
C TYR A 67 -10.63 20.35 4.09
N PHE A 68 -11.30 20.10 2.98
CA PHE A 68 -10.62 19.73 1.74
C PHE A 68 -9.94 20.94 1.11
N CYS A 69 -8.98 20.68 0.22
CA CYS A 69 -8.37 21.71 -0.60
C CYS A 69 -9.44 22.49 -1.40
N VAL A 70 -9.18 23.77 -1.66
CA VAL A 70 -9.97 24.60 -2.60
C VAL A 70 -10.03 23.96 -3.99
N ASP A 71 -8.94 23.29 -4.39
CA ASP A 71 -8.88 22.49 -5.61
C ASP A 71 -9.33 21.05 -5.33
N LYS A 72 -10.50 20.69 -5.90
CA LYS A 72 -11.03 19.33 -5.80
C LYS A 72 -10.21 18.32 -6.58
N GLY A 73 -9.46 18.74 -7.60
CA GLY A 73 -8.55 17.87 -8.35
C GLY A 73 -7.53 17.21 -7.43
N VAL A 74 -6.89 17.99 -6.56
CA VAL A 74 -5.94 17.49 -5.53
C VAL A 74 -6.63 16.46 -4.63
N THR A 75 -7.82 16.78 -4.13
CA THR A 75 -8.60 15.90 -3.24
C THR A 75 -8.91 14.57 -3.93
N SER A 76 -9.37 14.60 -5.18
CA SER A 76 -9.71 13.44 -5.99
C SER A 76 -8.50 12.54 -6.27
N VAL A 77 -7.35 13.11 -6.64
CA VAL A 77 -6.12 12.36 -6.92
C VAL A 77 -5.64 11.63 -5.66
N VAL A 78 -5.69 12.28 -4.49
CA VAL A 78 -5.27 11.65 -3.24
C VAL A 78 -6.23 10.52 -2.84
N ILE A 79 -7.55 10.72 -2.95
CA ILE A 79 -8.54 9.68 -2.65
C ILE A 79 -8.33 8.46 -3.55
N LYS A 80 -8.08 8.69 -4.85
CA LYS A 80 -7.77 7.62 -5.81
C LYS A 80 -6.50 6.86 -5.42
N GLY A 81 -5.40 7.56 -5.15
CA GLY A 81 -4.14 6.91 -4.75
C GLY A 81 -4.24 6.14 -3.43
N LEU A 82 -5.07 6.61 -2.49
CA LEU A 82 -5.39 5.87 -1.28
C LEU A 82 -6.20 4.59 -1.57
N ALA A 83 -7.14 4.66 -2.51
CA ALA A 83 -7.90 3.49 -2.97
C ALA A 83 -7.02 2.48 -3.69
N ASP A 84 -6.07 2.94 -4.52
CA ASP A 84 -5.09 2.09 -5.21
C ASP A 84 -4.23 1.30 -4.23
N HIS A 85 -3.71 1.97 -3.21
CA HIS A 85 -2.94 1.31 -2.16
C HIS A 85 -3.80 0.38 -1.30
N LYS A 86 -5.07 0.73 -1.08
CA LYS A 86 -6.01 -0.16 -0.39
C LYS A 86 -6.25 -1.46 -1.18
N ASP A 87 -6.41 -1.38 -2.49
CA ASP A 87 -6.65 -2.54 -3.35
C ASP A 87 -5.38 -3.40 -3.52
N SER A 88 -4.21 -2.78 -3.63
CA SER A 88 -2.94 -3.48 -3.86
C SER A 88 -2.25 -4.00 -2.59
N LEU A 89 -2.29 -3.23 -1.50
CA LEU A 89 -1.59 -3.53 -0.24
C LEU A 89 -2.54 -3.96 0.89
N GLY A 90 -3.85 -3.80 0.70
CA GLY A 90 -4.87 -4.04 1.74
C GLY A 90 -5.06 -2.87 2.72
N ALA A 91 -4.18 -1.85 2.68
CA ALA A 91 -4.21 -0.68 3.56
C ALA A 91 -4.05 0.63 2.77
N PRO A 92 -4.72 1.73 3.18
CA PRO A 92 -4.67 3.00 2.47
C PRO A 92 -3.37 3.76 2.80
N LEU A 93 -2.25 3.28 2.27
CA LEU A 93 -0.94 3.90 2.47
C LEU A 93 -0.87 5.29 1.81
N CYS A 94 -0.29 6.28 2.49
CA CYS A 94 -0.21 7.66 2.00
C CYS A 94 0.45 7.74 0.60
N PRO A 95 -0.24 8.26 -0.45
CA PRO A 95 0.24 8.22 -1.83
C PRO A 95 1.27 9.30 -2.18
N CYS A 96 1.36 10.37 -1.38
CA CYS A 96 2.28 11.50 -1.64
C CYS A 96 3.68 11.28 -1.05
N ARG A 97 4.07 10.03 -0.76
CA ARG A 97 5.40 9.68 -0.29
C ARG A 97 5.98 8.56 -1.14
N HIS A 98 7.30 8.58 -1.25
CA HIS A 98 8.07 7.47 -1.78
C HIS A 98 8.41 6.47 -0.65
N TYR A 99 8.39 5.18 -0.95
CA TYR A 99 8.73 4.10 -0.03
C TYR A 99 9.58 3.07 -0.78
N ASP A 100 10.62 2.57 -0.11
CA ASP A 100 11.45 1.49 -0.65
C ASP A 100 10.70 0.15 -0.67
N ASP A 101 9.99 -0.16 0.44
CA ASP A 101 9.11 -1.33 0.55
C ASP A 101 7.71 -0.92 1.04
N LYS A 102 6.78 -0.78 0.09
CA LYS A 102 5.39 -0.42 0.38
C LYS A 102 4.66 -1.45 1.25
N ALA A 103 4.98 -2.74 1.13
CA ALA A 103 4.28 -3.79 1.86
C ALA A 103 4.70 -3.80 3.34
N ALA A 104 6.00 -3.62 3.62
CA ALA A 104 6.51 -3.48 4.97
C ALA A 104 5.91 -2.26 5.68
N GLU A 105 5.85 -1.11 5.01
CA GLU A 105 5.30 0.14 5.57
C GLU A 105 3.78 0.05 5.81
N ALA A 106 3.05 -0.58 4.88
CA ALA A 106 1.62 -0.84 5.06
C ALA A 106 1.36 -1.77 6.27
N GLY A 107 2.26 -2.73 6.52
CA GLY A 107 2.20 -3.61 7.69
C GLY A 107 2.53 -2.90 9.02
N GLN A 108 3.49 -1.96 9.01
CA GLN A 108 3.82 -1.15 10.19
C GLN A 108 2.71 -0.16 10.53
N GLY A 109 2.08 0.43 9.50
CA GLY A 109 0.90 1.27 9.64
C GLY A 109 1.15 2.71 10.10
N PHE A 110 2.41 3.15 10.21
CA PHE A 110 2.74 4.54 10.55
C PHE A 110 2.16 5.53 9.51
N TRP A 111 2.27 5.16 8.23
CA TRP A 111 1.82 5.97 7.08
C TRP A 111 0.46 5.54 6.52
N ASN A 112 -0.23 4.60 7.15
CA ASN A 112 -1.59 4.24 6.76
C ASN A 112 -2.53 5.40 7.12
N CYS A 113 -3.33 5.85 6.17
CA CYS A 113 -4.24 6.96 6.35
C CYS A 113 -5.35 6.60 7.36
N PRO A 114 -5.59 7.39 8.42
CA PRO A 114 -4.92 8.66 8.76
C PRO A 114 -3.56 8.41 9.46
N CYS A 115 -2.49 8.95 8.87
CA CYS A 115 -1.12 8.71 9.33
C CYS A 115 -0.84 9.33 10.71
N VAL A 116 0.27 8.93 11.34
CA VAL A 116 0.65 9.45 12.66
C VAL A 116 0.70 10.98 12.74
N PRO A 117 1.35 11.72 11.80
CA PRO A 117 1.37 13.18 11.84
C PRO A 117 -0.04 13.81 11.77
N MET A 118 -0.94 13.22 10.98
CA MET A 118 -2.31 13.71 10.87
C MET A 118 -3.08 13.48 12.19
N ARG A 119 -2.90 12.33 12.83
CA ARG A 119 -3.60 12.00 14.08
C ARG A 119 -3.13 12.84 15.27
N GLU A 120 -1.84 13.11 15.35
CA GLU A 120 -1.24 13.80 16.50
C GLU A 120 -1.25 15.33 16.35
N ARG A 121 -1.03 15.83 15.14
CA ARG A 121 -0.78 17.26 14.88
C ARG A 121 -1.69 17.88 13.82
N LYS A 122 -2.54 17.09 13.17
CA LYS A 122 -3.36 17.50 12.01
C LYS A 122 -2.53 18.00 10.81
N GLU A 123 -1.32 17.46 10.66
CA GLU A 123 -0.45 17.77 9.53
C GLU A 123 -0.65 16.73 8.41
N CYS A 124 -1.26 17.17 7.30
CA CYS A 124 -1.51 16.31 6.13
C CYS A 124 -0.69 16.79 4.93
N HIS A 125 0.42 16.10 4.63
CA HIS A 125 1.26 16.43 3.47
C HIS A 125 0.52 16.33 2.13
N CYS A 126 -0.48 15.44 2.04
CA CYS A 126 -1.27 15.25 0.82
C CYS A 126 -2.25 16.40 0.53
N MET A 127 -2.39 17.37 1.43
CA MET A 127 -3.40 18.43 1.34
C MET A 127 -4.86 17.91 1.30
N LEU A 128 -5.10 16.70 1.81
CA LEU A 128 -6.44 16.13 1.92
C LEU A 128 -7.17 16.65 3.16
N PHE A 129 -6.47 16.81 4.28
CA PHE A 129 -7.05 17.32 5.52
C PHE A 129 -6.31 18.58 5.93
N LEU A 130 -6.89 19.74 5.60
CA LEU A 130 -6.32 21.04 5.89
C LEU A 130 -7.04 21.68 7.07
N THR A 131 -6.29 22.33 7.95
CA THR A 131 -6.86 23.14 9.01
C THR A 131 -7.46 24.43 8.41
N PRO A 132 -8.49 25.04 9.03
CA PRO A 132 -9.18 26.21 8.48
C PRO A 132 -8.28 27.46 8.33
N ASP A 133 -7.14 27.49 8.99
CA ASP A 133 -6.11 28.52 8.90
C ASP A 133 -5.14 28.32 7.72
N ASN A 134 -5.22 27.20 7.01
CA ASN A 134 -4.36 26.95 5.84
C ASN A 134 -4.88 27.73 4.62
N ASP A 135 -3.99 28.39 3.89
CA ASP A 135 -4.33 29.22 2.71
C ASP A 135 -5.02 28.43 1.58
N PHE A 136 -4.79 27.12 1.50
CA PHE A 136 -5.38 26.24 0.50
C PHE A 136 -6.64 25.52 1.01
N ALA A 137 -7.03 25.73 2.27
CA ALA A 137 -8.25 25.13 2.81
C ALA A 137 -9.49 25.77 2.20
N GLY A 138 -10.33 24.93 1.58
CA GLY A 138 -11.67 25.32 1.19
C GLY A 138 -12.62 25.34 2.38
N LYS A 139 -13.92 25.40 2.09
CA LYS A 139 -14.99 25.33 3.11
C LYS A 139 -15.72 23.99 3.11
N ASP A 140 -15.45 23.13 2.13
CA ASP A 140 -16.18 21.89 1.96
C ASP A 140 -15.50 20.74 2.70
N GLN A 141 -16.34 19.90 3.29
CA GLN A 141 -15.98 18.60 3.88
C GLN A 141 -16.68 17.45 3.16
N THR A 142 -17.16 17.73 1.94
CA THR A 142 -17.88 16.80 1.07
C THR A 142 -17.27 16.82 -0.31
N ILE A 143 -17.28 15.67 -0.95
CA ILE A 143 -16.90 15.50 -2.34
C ILE A 143 -17.78 14.39 -2.95
N SER A 144 -18.42 14.70 -4.07
CA SER A 144 -19.27 13.78 -4.80
C SER A 144 -18.43 12.72 -5.53
N PHE A 145 -19.06 11.61 -5.91
CA PHE A 145 -18.38 10.56 -6.65
C PHE A 145 -18.06 11.03 -8.08
N GLU A 146 -18.92 11.87 -8.64
CA GLU A 146 -18.79 12.49 -9.96
C GLU A 146 -17.55 13.40 -10.03
N GLU A 147 -17.35 14.26 -9.03
CA GLU A 147 -16.15 15.13 -8.94
C GLU A 147 -14.85 14.32 -8.92
N ILE A 148 -14.85 13.15 -8.27
CA ILE A 148 -13.68 12.26 -8.25
C ILE A 148 -13.43 11.66 -9.64
N ARG A 149 -14.49 11.22 -10.32
CA ARG A 149 -14.38 10.63 -11.66
C ARG A 149 -13.93 11.65 -12.71
N GLU A 150 -14.49 12.85 -12.70
CA GLU A 150 -14.14 13.90 -13.66
C GLU A 150 -12.67 14.32 -13.51
N ALA A 151 -12.22 14.54 -12.27
CA ALA A 151 -10.84 14.92 -11.99
C ALA A 151 -9.83 13.84 -12.39
N THR A 152 -10.20 12.56 -12.28
CA THR A 152 -9.30 11.44 -12.57
C THR A 152 -9.34 11.01 -14.04
N ALA A 153 -10.47 11.21 -14.74
CA ALA A 153 -10.59 10.97 -16.18
C ALA A 153 -9.69 11.91 -17.00
N ASN A 154 -9.52 13.15 -16.55
CA ASN A 154 -8.67 14.14 -17.22
C ASN A 154 -7.15 13.86 -17.09
N MET A 155 -6.74 12.89 -16.27
CA MET A 155 -5.32 12.49 -16.16
C MET A 155 -4.88 11.44 -17.21
N GLY A 156 -5.80 10.98 -18.06
CA GLY A 156 -5.54 9.96 -19.08
C GLY A 156 -5.13 10.47 -20.46
N CYS A 157 -4.98 11.78 -20.67
CA CYS A 157 -4.65 12.32 -21.99
C CYS A 157 -3.88 13.65 -21.91
N SER A 158 -2.56 13.61 -22.05
CA SER A 158 -1.70 14.65 -22.62
C SER A 158 -0.34 14.06 -22.98
#